data_AF-A0A3R9V8P4-F1
#
_entry.id   AF-A0A3R9V8P4-F1
#
_cell.length_a   1.000
_cell.length_b   1.000
_cell.length_c   1.000
_cell.angle_alpha   90.00
_cell.angle_beta   90.00
_cell.angle_gamma   90.00
#
_symmetry.space_group_name_H-M   'P 1'
#
loop_
_entity.id
_entity.type
_entity.pdbx_description
1 polymer ?
#
loop_
_entity_poly.entity_id
_entity_poly.type
_entity_poly.pdbx_seq_one_letter_code
_entity_poly.pdbx_strand_id
1 'polypeptide(L)'
;MPFSDAEPPFNGDSTAGPSGPVADERFGPVDVLLDAGRGTVVVAGGALPEVRLVRGDGAKPNRYAPIGTRDGARLTLTVDGGPAGIRPARAWIPRRSYRVDVRADAGRYRLVPCSAAASRFLRDGRRLGEFTSRGDGSVAADWLPGADPQPQDAAVGYALAAAFGTGGRSLGDLLVDVVDALLPG
;
A
#
# COMPACT_ATOMS: atom_id res chain seq x y z
N MET A 1 5.78 -45.69 -28.64
CA MET A 1 4.62 -45.24 -27.84
C MET A 1 5.15 -44.31 -26.75
N PRO A 2 4.55 -43.12 -26.57
CA PRO A 2 5.06 -42.05 -25.72
C PRO A 2 4.71 -42.24 -24.23
N PHE A 3 5.46 -41.55 -23.39
CA PHE A 3 5.39 -41.52 -21.93
C PHE A 3 4.02 -41.06 -21.40
N SER A 4 3.55 -41.77 -20.37
CA SER A 4 2.39 -41.45 -19.54
C SER A 4 2.54 -40.13 -18.79
N ASP A 5 1.44 -39.37 -18.75
CA ASP A 5 1.14 -38.30 -17.81
C ASP A 5 1.25 -38.73 -16.33
N ALA A 6 1.96 -37.92 -15.53
CA ALA A 6 1.66 -37.66 -14.13
C ALA A 6 2.39 -36.38 -13.69
N GLU A 7 1.62 -35.39 -13.23
CA GLU A 7 1.93 -34.00 -12.86
C GLU A 7 3.33 -33.68 -12.28
N PRO A 8 4.00 -32.61 -12.75
CA PRO A 8 4.96 -31.88 -11.94
C PRO A 8 4.24 -30.95 -10.94
N PRO A 9 4.88 -30.64 -9.79
CA PRO A 9 4.22 -30.04 -8.63
C PRO A 9 3.76 -28.60 -8.88
N PHE A 10 2.59 -28.24 -8.34
CA PHE A 10 2.16 -26.87 -8.09
C PHE A 10 3.21 -26.16 -7.20
N ASN A 11 4.27 -25.65 -7.82
CA ASN A 11 5.16 -24.69 -7.19
C ASN A 11 4.46 -23.33 -7.25
N GLY A 12 4.10 -22.83 -6.07
CA GLY A 12 3.37 -21.59 -5.86
C GLY A 12 3.98 -20.42 -6.64
N ASP A 13 3.34 -20.09 -7.75
CA ASP A 13 3.46 -18.78 -8.38
C ASP A 13 2.63 -17.80 -7.54
N SER A 14 3.26 -17.28 -6.48
CA SER A 14 2.87 -15.98 -5.95
C SER A 14 3.44 -14.92 -6.89
N THR A 15 2.84 -14.78 -8.07
CA THR A 15 3.09 -13.63 -8.94
C THR A 15 2.49 -12.42 -8.26
N ALA A 16 3.30 -11.71 -7.47
CA ALA A 16 3.18 -10.27 -7.48
C ALA A 16 3.51 -9.84 -8.91
N GLY A 17 2.48 -9.75 -9.76
CA GLY A 17 2.63 -9.24 -11.13
C GLY A 17 3.20 -7.82 -11.10
N PRO A 18 3.83 -7.36 -12.19
CA PRO A 18 4.33 -5.99 -12.26
C PRO A 18 3.15 -5.03 -12.14
N SER A 19 3.06 -4.32 -11.03
CA SER A 19 2.18 -3.17 -10.90
C SER A 19 2.68 -2.11 -11.91
N GLY A 20 1.91 -1.88 -12.97
CA GLY A 20 2.27 -0.92 -14.01
C GLY A 20 2.18 0.54 -13.53
N PRO A 21 2.67 1.50 -14.33
CA PRO A 21 2.58 2.92 -14.01
C PRO A 21 1.12 3.34 -13.79
N VAL A 22 0.86 3.97 -12.65
CA VAL A 22 -0.40 4.62 -12.32
C VAL A 22 -0.39 6.00 -12.97
N ALA A 23 -1.40 6.33 -13.76
CA ALA A 23 -1.56 7.69 -14.28
C ALA A 23 -2.18 8.60 -13.21
N ASP A 24 -1.45 9.62 -12.78
CA ASP A 24 -1.95 10.74 -11.97
C ASP A 24 -2.09 11.98 -12.87
N GLU A 25 -3.26 12.61 -12.88
CA GLU A 25 -3.53 13.79 -13.73
C GLU A 25 -2.63 14.99 -13.41
N ARG A 26 -2.11 15.06 -12.18
CA ARG A 26 -1.31 16.17 -11.67
C ARG A 26 0.18 15.88 -11.72
N PHE A 27 0.60 14.65 -11.47
CA PHE A 27 2.02 14.26 -11.38
C PHE A 27 2.51 13.38 -12.53
N GLY A 28 1.63 12.96 -13.43
CA GLY A 28 1.96 12.09 -14.55
C GLY A 28 2.06 10.61 -14.13
N PRO A 29 2.85 9.79 -14.84
CA PRO A 29 2.99 8.38 -14.50
C PRO A 29 3.76 8.19 -13.18
N VAL A 30 3.18 7.39 -12.29
CA VAL A 30 3.72 7.02 -10.98
C VAL A 30 3.91 5.51 -10.94
N ASP A 31 5.14 5.06 -10.82
CA ASP A 31 5.51 3.65 -10.70
C ASP A 31 5.42 3.22 -9.23
N VAL A 32 4.53 2.28 -8.93
CA VAL A 32 4.32 1.76 -7.57
C VAL A 32 4.65 0.28 -7.55
N LEU A 33 5.83 -0.10 -7.08
CA LEU A 33 6.26 -1.50 -6.96
C LEU A 33 5.99 -2.02 -5.55
N LEU A 34 5.05 -2.95 -5.41
CA LEU A 34 4.79 -3.68 -4.16
C LEU A 34 5.32 -5.12 -4.28
N ASP A 35 6.27 -5.47 -3.42
CA ASP A 35 6.71 -6.84 -3.19
C ASP A 35 6.30 -7.26 -1.77
N ALA A 36 5.14 -7.91 -1.66
CA ALA A 36 4.61 -8.39 -0.37
C ALA A 36 5.48 -9.50 0.24
N GLY A 37 6.14 -10.31 -0.60
CA GLY A 37 7.02 -11.40 -0.18
C GLY A 37 8.26 -10.86 0.54
N ARG A 38 8.94 -9.90 -0.09
CA ARG A 38 10.10 -9.19 0.49
C ARG A 38 9.69 -8.07 1.46
N GLY A 39 8.41 -7.73 1.53
CA GLY A 39 7.89 -6.64 2.37
C GLY A 39 8.45 -5.28 1.96
N THR A 40 8.55 -5.03 0.65
CA THR A 40 9.11 -3.80 0.10
C THR A 40 8.05 -3.06 -0.72
N VAL A 41 7.98 -1.75 -0.56
CA VAL A 41 7.23 -0.84 -1.45
C VAL A 41 8.20 0.22 -1.95
N VAL A 42 8.21 0.43 -3.27
CA VAL A 42 8.95 1.52 -3.92
C VAL A 42 7.98 2.33 -4.74
N VAL A 43 8.02 3.65 -4.58
CA VAL A 43 7.31 4.61 -5.42
C VAL A 43 8.33 5.50 -6.09
N ALA A 44 8.26 5.58 -7.41
CA ALA A 44 9.10 6.41 -8.25
C ALA A 44 8.30 6.87 -9.48
N GLY A 45 8.93 7.59 -10.40
CA GLY A 45 8.34 7.95 -11.68
C GLY A 45 7.95 9.43 -11.79
N GLY A 46 8.00 9.92 -13.04
CA GLY A 46 7.71 11.31 -13.36
C GLY A 46 8.66 12.30 -12.66
N ALA A 47 8.07 13.28 -11.97
CA ALA A 47 8.80 14.31 -11.19
C ALA A 47 8.81 14.02 -9.68
N LEU A 48 8.49 12.77 -9.27
CA LEU A 48 8.39 12.39 -7.87
C LEU A 48 9.75 11.98 -7.29
N PRO A 49 10.05 12.33 -6.03
CA PRO A 49 11.18 11.74 -5.32
C PRO A 49 10.93 10.24 -5.09
N GLU A 50 12.00 9.44 -5.07
CA GLU A 50 11.90 8.03 -4.76
C GLU A 50 11.48 7.86 -3.29
N VAL A 51 10.41 7.11 -3.04
CA VAL A 51 10.00 6.73 -1.69
C VAL A 51 10.08 5.22 -1.56
N ARG A 52 10.85 4.76 -0.58
CA ARG A 52 11.06 3.33 -0.33
C ARG A 52 10.68 3.00 1.09
N LEU A 53 9.83 1.98 1.25
CA LEU A 53 9.42 1.45 2.53
C LEU A 53 9.79 -0.04 2.58
N VAL A 54 10.53 -0.43 3.61
CA VAL A 54 11.04 -1.79 3.78
C VAL A 54 10.65 -2.33 5.14
N ARG A 55 10.12 -3.56 5.15
CA ARG A 55 9.93 -4.37 6.35
C ARG A 55 11.24 -5.05 6.73
N GLY A 56 11.67 -4.86 7.97
CA GLY A 56 12.80 -5.57 8.56
C GLY A 56 12.52 -7.06 8.75
N ASP A 57 13.59 -7.86 8.78
CA ASP A 57 13.53 -9.31 8.82
C ASP A 57 12.75 -9.87 10.02
N GLY A 58 12.14 -11.04 9.83
CA GLY A 58 11.47 -11.80 10.90
C GLY A 58 10.07 -11.30 11.30
N ALA A 59 9.48 -10.36 10.56
CA ALA A 59 8.07 -10.00 10.72
C ALA A 59 7.18 -11.00 9.94
N LYS A 60 6.28 -11.70 10.64
CA LYS A 60 5.31 -12.60 10.00
C LYS A 60 4.40 -11.80 9.06
N PRO A 61 4.16 -12.25 7.81
CA PRO A 61 3.24 -11.60 6.90
C PRO A 61 1.86 -11.43 7.54
N ASN A 62 1.43 -10.18 7.69
CA ASN A 62 0.09 -9.85 8.13
C ASN A 62 -0.83 -9.74 6.90
N ARG A 63 -1.78 -10.67 6.76
CA ARG A 63 -2.77 -10.67 5.65
C ARG A 63 -3.61 -9.40 5.53
N TYR A 64 -3.65 -8.57 6.58
CA TYR A 64 -4.40 -7.32 6.62
C TYR A 64 -3.57 -6.07 6.30
N ALA A 65 -2.29 -6.23 5.96
CA ALA A 65 -1.42 -5.16 5.49
C ALA A 65 -0.64 -5.67 4.27
N PRO A 66 -0.72 -5.03 3.09
CA PRO A 66 0.00 -5.46 1.90
C PRO A 66 1.52 -5.59 2.09
N ILE A 67 2.14 -4.67 2.85
CA ILE A 67 3.57 -4.77 3.22
C ILE A 67 3.86 -5.89 4.22
N GLY A 68 2.82 -6.51 4.75
CA GLY A 68 2.84 -7.66 5.62
C GLY A 68 3.33 -7.38 7.03
N THR A 69 3.43 -6.12 7.48
CA THR A 69 3.51 -5.76 8.90
C THR A 69 2.90 -4.39 9.15
N ARG A 70 2.41 -4.17 10.38
CA ARG A 70 2.05 -2.83 10.89
C ARG A 70 2.90 -2.42 12.09
N ASP A 71 3.94 -3.20 12.41
CA ASP A 71 4.89 -2.84 13.46
C ASP A 71 5.85 -1.77 12.93
N GLY A 72 5.61 -0.51 13.33
CA GLY A 72 6.45 0.62 12.94
C GLY A 72 7.91 0.49 13.36
N ALA A 73 8.23 -0.28 14.39
CA ALA A 73 9.61 -0.52 14.81
C ALA A 73 10.38 -1.43 13.83
N ARG A 74 9.65 -2.13 12.96
CA ARG A 74 10.20 -3.02 11.92
C ARG A 74 10.02 -2.45 10.52
N LEU A 75 9.73 -1.15 10.41
CA LEU A 75 9.55 -0.48 9.14
C LEU A 75 10.59 0.62 8.99
N THR A 76 11.29 0.60 7.86
CA THR A 76 12.22 1.65 7.46
C THR A 76 11.64 2.38 6.27
N LEU A 77 11.40 3.68 6.40
CA LEU A 77 10.95 4.54 5.32
C LEU A 77 12.10 5.48 4.92
N THR A 78 12.35 5.59 3.63
CA THR A 78 13.28 6.57 3.06
C THR A 78 12.57 7.38 1.97
N VAL A 79 12.87 8.68 1.94
CA VAL A 79 12.42 9.62 0.90
C VAL A 79 13.67 10.23 0.28
N ASP A 80 13.88 10.00 -1.01
CA ASP A 80 15.07 10.40 -1.76
C ASP A 80 16.38 9.99 -1.05
N GLY A 81 16.40 8.77 -0.51
CA GLY A 81 17.51 8.24 0.31
C GLY A 81 17.60 8.79 1.74
N GLY A 82 16.88 9.86 2.09
CA GLY A 82 16.81 10.42 3.44
C GLY A 82 15.89 9.60 4.37
N PRO A 83 16.26 9.36 5.64
CA PRO A 83 15.43 8.59 6.57
C PRO A 83 14.17 9.38 6.98
N ALA A 84 13.01 8.73 6.93
CA ALA A 84 11.74 9.27 7.38
C ALA A 84 11.11 8.39 8.47
N GLY A 85 10.48 9.03 9.46
CA GLY A 85 9.90 8.32 10.60
C GLY A 85 8.48 7.86 10.30
N ILE A 86 8.18 6.56 10.45
CA ILE A 86 6.84 5.99 10.28
C ILE A 86 6.28 5.43 11.58
N ARG A 87 5.00 5.74 11.86
CA ARG A 87 4.27 5.26 13.04
C ARG A 87 2.87 4.83 12.63
N PRO A 88 2.67 3.56 12.26
CA PRO A 88 1.35 2.98 12.20
C PRO A 88 0.75 2.97 13.61
N ALA A 89 -0.52 3.35 13.75
CA ALA A 89 -1.19 3.28 15.05
C ALA A 89 -1.39 1.82 15.52
N ARG A 90 -1.33 1.63 16.85
CA ARG A 90 -1.44 0.33 17.51
C ARG A 90 -2.84 -0.27 17.27
N ALA A 91 -2.89 -1.41 16.61
CA ALA A 91 -4.12 -2.07 16.17
C ALA A 91 -4.85 -2.79 17.33
N TRP A 92 -5.35 -2.05 18.33
CA TRP A 92 -6.07 -2.63 19.48
C TRP A 92 -7.58 -2.29 19.53
N ILE A 93 -8.13 -1.51 18.58
CA ILE A 93 -9.55 -1.08 18.54
C ILE A 93 -10.04 -0.94 17.06
N PRO A 94 -11.34 -0.64 16.73
CA PRO A 94 -11.92 -0.90 15.41
C PRO A 94 -11.26 -0.08 14.30
N ARG A 95 -11.46 -0.52 13.04
CA ARG A 95 -10.86 -0.04 11.76
C ARG A 95 -10.47 1.44 11.65
N ARG A 96 -11.21 2.35 12.28
CA ARG A 96 -10.88 3.79 12.38
C ARG A 96 -9.52 4.08 13.02
N SER A 97 -8.97 3.11 13.75
CA SER A 97 -7.67 3.19 14.43
C SER A 97 -6.48 2.91 13.50
N TYR A 98 -6.69 2.51 12.23
CA TYR A 98 -5.61 2.15 11.29
C TYR A 98 -4.89 3.36 10.66
N ARG A 99 -4.87 4.50 11.37
CA ARG A 99 -4.10 5.67 10.94
C ARG A 99 -2.61 5.34 10.82
N VAL A 100 -1.96 5.93 9.83
CA VAL A 100 -0.51 5.87 9.65
C VAL A 100 0.01 7.30 9.66
N ASP A 101 0.91 7.58 10.61
CA ASP A 101 1.59 8.87 10.71
C ASP A 101 3.02 8.73 10.14
N VAL A 102 3.42 9.65 9.26
CA VAL A 102 4.79 9.75 8.73
C VAL A 102 5.35 11.13 9.02
N ARG A 103 6.64 11.19 9.36
CA ARG A 103 7.42 12.42 9.47
C ARG A 103 8.53 12.36 8.43
N ALA A 104 8.51 13.30 7.48
CA ALA A 104 9.58 13.52 6.52
C ALA A 104 9.92 15.01 6.47
N ASP A 105 10.93 15.40 5.70
CA ASP A 105 11.42 16.79 5.66
C ASP A 105 10.34 17.79 5.23
N ALA A 106 9.45 17.40 4.30
CA ALA A 106 8.35 18.24 3.84
C ALA A 106 7.18 18.37 4.84
N GLY A 107 7.18 17.61 5.93
CA GLY A 107 6.20 17.77 7.02
C GLY A 107 5.65 16.46 7.58
N ARG A 108 4.50 16.59 8.26
CA ARG A 108 3.84 15.46 8.92
C ARG A 108 2.67 14.95 8.10
N TYR A 109 2.80 13.74 7.59
CA TYR A 109 1.78 13.08 6.82
C TYR A 109 0.91 12.18 7.68
N ARG A 110 -0.36 12.09 7.31
CA ARG A 110 -1.32 11.22 7.98
C ARG A 110 -2.26 10.60 6.96
N LEU A 111 -2.28 9.28 6.91
CA LEU A 111 -3.26 8.49 6.17
C LEU A 111 -4.30 7.94 7.15
N VAL A 112 -5.57 8.26 6.96
CA VAL A 112 -6.68 7.86 7.86
C VAL A 112 -7.80 7.21 7.05
N PRO A 113 -8.19 5.98 7.37
CA PRO A 113 -9.35 5.35 6.74
C PRO A 113 -10.60 6.22 6.90
N CYS A 114 -11.25 6.56 5.78
CA CYS A 114 -12.48 7.34 5.79
C CYS A 114 -13.69 6.55 5.27
N SER A 115 -13.48 5.56 4.41
CA SER A 115 -14.54 4.70 3.87
C SER A 115 -14.08 3.24 3.79
N ALA A 116 -14.93 2.38 3.24
CA ALA A 116 -14.59 0.98 3.00
C ALA A 116 -13.45 0.81 1.98
N ALA A 117 -13.24 1.75 1.08
CA ALA A 117 -12.24 1.65 0.02
C ALA A 117 -11.23 2.81 0.00
N ALA A 118 -11.48 3.89 0.73
CA ALA A 118 -10.67 5.11 0.65
C ALA A 118 -10.09 5.53 2.01
N SER A 119 -8.95 6.21 1.93
CA SER A 119 -8.27 6.83 3.06
C SER A 119 -7.97 8.29 2.77
N ARG A 120 -8.26 9.16 3.72
CA ARG A 120 -7.90 10.59 3.65
C ARG A 120 -6.41 10.76 3.86
N PHE A 121 -5.81 11.62 3.06
CA PHE A 121 -4.42 12.00 3.19
C PHE A 121 -4.29 13.45 3.63
N LEU A 122 -3.51 13.68 4.67
CA LEU A 122 -3.30 14.98 5.29
C LEU A 122 -1.80 15.28 5.38
N ARG A 123 -1.43 16.55 5.19
CA ARG A 123 -0.12 17.12 5.51
C ARG A 123 -0.30 18.23 6.55
N ASP A 124 0.37 18.10 7.70
CA ASP A 124 0.29 19.02 8.83
C ASP A 124 -1.16 19.38 9.24
N GLY A 125 -2.04 18.38 9.18
CA GLY A 125 -3.46 18.52 9.52
C GLY A 125 -4.33 19.11 8.40
N ARG A 126 -3.75 19.58 7.29
CA ARG A 126 -4.48 20.01 6.10
C ARG A 126 -4.73 18.82 5.19
N ARG A 127 -5.98 18.62 4.76
CA ARG A 127 -6.33 17.55 3.85
C ARG A 127 -5.85 17.88 2.45
N LEU A 128 -5.14 16.96 1.82
CA LEU A 128 -4.64 17.08 0.45
C LEU A 128 -5.50 16.32 -0.55
N GLY A 129 -6.05 15.18 -0.13
CA GLY A 129 -6.82 14.31 -1.02
C GLY A 129 -7.32 13.06 -0.33
N GLU A 130 -7.77 12.11 -1.14
CA GLU A 130 -8.06 10.73 -0.75
C GLU A 130 -7.29 9.76 -1.64
N PHE A 131 -6.94 8.61 -1.08
CA PHE A 131 -6.32 7.51 -1.80
C PHE A 131 -7.21 6.29 -1.73
N THR A 132 -7.20 5.53 -2.82
CA THR A 132 -7.86 4.22 -2.94
C THR A 132 -6.81 3.21 -3.42
N SER A 133 -6.72 2.05 -2.78
CA SER A 133 -5.84 0.95 -3.14
C SER A 133 -6.58 -0.37 -3.10
N ARG A 134 -6.28 -1.24 -4.07
CA ARG A 134 -6.82 -2.61 -4.17
C ARG A 134 -5.97 -3.66 -3.44
N GLY A 135 -4.83 -3.26 -2.88
CA GLY A 135 -3.92 -4.14 -2.14
C GLY A 135 -2.99 -4.98 -3.02
N ASP A 136 -2.99 -4.77 -4.34
CA ASP A 136 -2.14 -5.41 -5.35
C ASP A 136 -1.05 -4.45 -5.89
N GLY A 137 -0.83 -3.33 -5.22
CA GLY A 137 0.03 -2.24 -5.68
C GLY A 137 -0.71 -1.20 -6.54
N SER A 138 -1.93 -1.48 -7.01
CA SER A 138 -2.76 -0.49 -7.69
C SER A 138 -3.26 0.55 -6.68
N VAL A 139 -2.96 1.82 -6.96
CA VAL A 139 -3.35 2.97 -6.14
C VAL A 139 -3.91 4.06 -7.04
N ALA A 140 -4.97 4.73 -6.61
CA ALA A 140 -5.50 5.94 -7.22
C ALA A 140 -5.51 7.07 -6.19
N ALA A 141 -5.33 8.30 -6.66
CA ALA A 141 -5.31 9.51 -5.84
C ALA A 141 -6.36 10.51 -6.36
N ASP A 142 -7.21 10.98 -5.45
CA ASP A 142 -8.19 12.03 -5.69
C ASP A 142 -7.76 13.27 -4.91
N TRP A 143 -7.13 14.22 -5.59
CA TRP A 143 -6.63 15.45 -5.00
C TRP A 143 -7.75 16.48 -4.79
N LEU A 144 -7.73 17.18 -3.65
CA LEU A 144 -8.69 18.25 -3.39
C LEU A 144 -8.37 19.48 -4.26
N PRO A 145 -9.39 20.15 -4.83
CA PRO A 145 -9.20 21.43 -5.50
C PRO A 145 -8.53 22.45 -4.58
N GLY A 146 -7.45 23.08 -5.06
CA GLY A 146 -6.72 24.10 -4.31
C GLY A 146 -5.83 23.61 -3.16
N ALA A 147 -5.69 22.29 -2.95
CA ALA A 147 -4.83 21.76 -1.88
C ALA A 147 -3.31 21.87 -2.14
N ASP A 148 -2.94 22.18 -3.39
CA ASP A 148 -1.57 22.33 -3.87
C ASP A 148 -0.57 21.26 -3.37
N PRO A 149 -0.85 19.96 -3.58
CA PRO A 149 0.10 18.90 -3.24
C PRO A 149 1.42 19.08 -3.99
N GLN A 150 2.51 18.81 -3.27
CA GLN A 150 3.88 18.79 -3.76
C GLN A 150 4.27 17.38 -4.21
N PRO A 151 5.31 17.22 -5.04
CA PRO A 151 5.77 15.90 -5.49
C PRO A 151 6.05 14.91 -4.34
N GLN A 152 6.68 15.38 -3.26
CA GLN A 152 6.91 14.55 -2.07
C GLN A 152 5.60 14.10 -1.39
N ASP A 153 4.56 14.92 -1.41
CA ASP A 153 3.25 14.56 -0.85
C ASP A 153 2.63 13.40 -1.62
N ALA A 154 2.71 13.44 -2.96
CA ALA A 154 2.24 12.38 -3.82
C ALA A 154 3.02 11.09 -3.58
N ALA A 155 4.36 11.14 -3.64
CA ALA A 155 5.21 9.96 -3.46
C ALA A 155 4.96 9.26 -2.10
N VAL A 156 4.86 10.04 -1.02
CA VAL A 156 4.55 9.50 0.32
C VAL A 156 3.12 8.95 0.37
N GLY A 157 2.14 9.65 -0.20
CA GLY A 157 0.74 9.20 -0.22
C GLY A 157 0.56 7.86 -0.95
N TYR A 158 1.15 7.74 -2.14
CA TYR A 158 1.16 6.50 -2.93
C TYR A 158 1.84 5.35 -2.17
N ALA A 159 3.01 5.59 -1.57
CA ALA A 159 3.73 4.56 -0.82
C ALA A 159 2.91 4.05 0.38
N LEU A 160 2.26 4.96 1.12
CA LEU A 160 1.42 4.60 2.25
C LEU A 160 0.17 3.83 1.83
N ALA A 161 -0.50 4.26 0.77
CA ALA A 161 -1.70 3.61 0.26
C ALA A 161 -1.37 2.19 -0.25
N ALA A 162 -0.26 2.02 -0.97
CA ALA A 162 0.22 0.72 -1.44
C ALA A 162 0.63 -0.20 -0.29
N ALA A 163 1.38 0.32 0.68
CA ALA A 163 1.95 -0.50 1.77
C ALA A 163 0.91 -0.96 2.79
N PHE A 164 -0.04 -0.09 3.15
CA PHE A 164 -1.00 -0.37 4.22
C PHE A 164 -2.39 -0.72 3.71
N GLY A 165 -2.65 -0.50 2.43
CA GLY A 165 -3.98 -0.58 1.85
C GLY A 165 -4.90 0.53 2.37
N THR A 166 -5.95 0.81 1.62
CA THR A 166 -6.99 1.77 2.02
C THR A 166 -8.26 1.08 2.49
N GLY A 167 -8.20 -0.24 2.70
CA GLY A 167 -9.32 -1.07 3.15
C GLY A 167 -10.20 -1.62 2.03
N GLY A 168 -9.94 -1.27 0.76
CA GLY A 168 -10.60 -1.88 -0.38
C GLY A 168 -10.46 -3.40 -0.31
N ARG A 169 -11.56 -4.13 -0.50
CA ARG A 169 -11.58 -5.59 -0.46
C ARG A 169 -10.41 -6.10 -1.30
N SER A 170 -9.53 -6.89 -0.69
CA SER A 170 -8.53 -7.60 -1.49
C SER A 170 -9.26 -8.60 -2.38
N LEU A 171 -8.67 -9.02 -3.51
CA LEU A 171 -9.20 -10.17 -4.26
C LEU A 171 -9.37 -11.42 -3.37
N GLY A 172 -8.61 -11.52 -2.27
CA GLY A 172 -8.78 -12.55 -1.25
C GLY A 172 -10.10 -12.46 -0.48
N ASP A 173 -10.64 -11.26 -0.21
CA ASP A 173 -11.96 -11.11 0.42
C ASP A 173 -13.10 -11.52 -0.53
N LEU A 174 -12.94 -11.31 -1.84
CA LEU A 174 -13.91 -11.77 -2.85
C LEU A 174 -13.92 -13.30 -3.00
N LEU A 175 -12.77 -13.95 -2.89
CA LEU A 175 -12.69 -15.42 -2.89
C LEU A 175 -13.31 -16.04 -1.64
N VAL A 176 -13.15 -15.42 -0.46
CA VAL A 176 -13.77 -15.88 0.78
C VAL A 176 -15.30 -15.77 0.71
N ASP A 177 -15.84 -14.67 0.17
CA ASP A 177 -17.29 -14.52 -0.02
C ASP A 177 -17.87 -15.56 -1.01
N VAL A 178 -17.12 -15.95 -2.05
CA VAL A 178 -17.56 -16.99 -3.00
C VAL A 178 -17.53 -18.39 -2.38
N VAL A 179 -16.54 -18.69 -1.54
CA VAL A 179 -16.46 -19.98 -0.84
C VAL A 179 -17.54 -20.11 0.25
N ASP A 180 -17.84 -19.02 0.97
CA ASP A 180 -18.91 -18.98 1.97
C ASP A 180 -20.31 -19.09 1.33
N ALA A 181 -20.49 -18.54 0.12
CA ALA A 181 -21.72 -18.68 -0.66
C ALA A 181 -21.93 -20.09 -1.28
N LEU A 182 -20.86 -20.89 -1.43
CA LEU A 182 -20.93 -22.23 -2.03
C LEU A 182 -21.08 -23.36 -1.00
N LEU A 183 -20.87 -23.07 0.28
CA LEU A 183 -21.13 -23.99 1.40
C LEU A 183 -22.38 -23.53 2.15
N PRO A 184 -23.60 -23.97 1.75
CA PRO A 184 -24.75 -23.81 2.61
C PRO A 184 -24.52 -24.63 3.89
N GLY A 185 -24.73 -24.00 5.05
CA GLY A 185 -24.79 -24.69 6.34
C GLY A 185 -25.90 -25.74 6.38
#